data_AF-A0A2W1KFR1-F1
#
_entry.id   AF-A0A2W1KFR1-F1
#
_cell.length_a   1.000
_cell.length_b   1.000
_cell.length_c   1.000
_cell.angle_alpha   90.00
_cell.angle_beta   90.00
_cell.angle_gamma   90.00
#
_symmetry.space_group_name_H-M   'P 1'
#
loop_
_entity.id
_entity.type
_entity.pdbx_description
1 polymer ?
#
loop_
_entity_poly.entity_id
_entity_poly.type
_entity_poly.pdbx_seq_one_letter_code
_entity_poly.pdbx_strand_id
1 'polypeptide(L)'
;MTIPHKQTTTPGAAVYQNLLAELSAAIALLQALHQQAVEALALSVQEMVRSGSRDVQRIEHTLDQLLGHACLPEGQALFKALCRHYWTLDQQATASYVLAYREMWDADDKNDTEEVQA
;
A
#
# COMPACT_ATOMS: atom_id res chain seq x y z
N MET A 1 1.73 54.06 -36.33
CA MET A 1 2.83 53.20 -35.87
C MET A 1 2.26 52.22 -34.87
N THR A 2 2.13 50.96 -35.28
CA THR A 2 1.52 49.88 -34.50
C THR A 2 2.51 49.41 -33.44
N ILE A 3 2.14 49.50 -32.17
CA ILE A 3 2.92 48.95 -31.06
C ILE A 3 2.65 47.44 -31.01
N PRO A 4 3.68 46.58 -31.08
CA PRO A 4 3.46 45.15 -31.00
C PRO A 4 3.19 44.77 -29.54
N HIS A 5 2.00 44.22 -29.28
CA HIS A 5 1.70 43.51 -28.04
C HIS A 5 2.57 42.25 -27.97
N LYS A 6 3.57 42.25 -27.08
CA LYS A 6 4.27 41.01 -26.71
C LYS A 6 3.36 40.21 -25.77
N GLN A 7 2.97 39.06 -26.26
CA GLN A 7 2.17 38.04 -25.60
C GLN A 7 2.89 37.59 -24.32
N THR A 8 2.19 37.63 -23.19
CA THR A 8 2.61 37.01 -21.93
C THR A 8 2.35 35.51 -22.03
N THR A 9 3.34 34.73 -22.42
CA THR A 9 3.29 33.26 -22.34
C THR A 9 3.48 32.86 -20.88
N THR A 10 2.43 32.35 -20.23
CA THR A 10 2.46 31.87 -18.84
C THR A 10 3.42 30.68 -18.72
N PRO A 11 4.60 30.82 -18.09
CA PRO A 11 5.62 29.76 -18.07
C PRO A 11 5.29 28.60 -17.11
N GLY A 12 4.31 28.79 -16.20
CA GLY A 12 4.01 27.84 -15.14
C GLY A 12 3.35 26.55 -15.63
N ALA A 13 2.43 26.61 -16.59
CA ALA A 13 1.61 25.45 -16.98
C ALA A 13 2.44 24.29 -17.54
N ALA A 14 3.44 24.58 -18.38
CA ALA A 14 4.31 23.56 -18.96
C ALA A 14 5.24 22.92 -17.92
N VAL A 15 5.70 23.69 -16.93
CA VAL A 15 6.56 23.18 -15.85
C VAL A 15 5.79 22.23 -14.93
N TYR A 16 4.57 22.57 -14.54
CA TYR A 16 3.71 21.67 -13.74
C TYR A 16 3.34 20.41 -14.51
N GLN A 17 3.06 20.51 -15.82
CA GLN A 17 2.77 19.34 -16.65
C GLN A 17 3.94 18.36 -16.71
N ASN A 18 5.16 18.87 -16.85
CA ASN A 18 6.36 18.03 -16.84
C ASN A 18 6.58 17.36 -15.47
N LEU A 19 6.43 18.12 -14.37
CA LEU A 19 6.53 17.56 -13.02
C LEU A 19 5.50 16.44 -12.78
N LEU A 20 4.25 16.65 -13.19
CA LEU A 20 3.20 15.64 -13.06
C LEU A 20 3.50 14.40 -13.91
N ALA A 21 4.05 14.58 -15.11
CA ALA A 21 4.48 13.47 -15.95
C ALA A 21 5.59 12.64 -15.28
N GLU A 22 6.63 13.29 -14.77
CA GLU A 22 7.73 12.64 -14.05
C GLU A 22 7.24 11.91 -12.79
N LEU A 23 6.40 12.56 -11.99
CA LEU A 23 5.80 11.96 -10.79
C LEU A 23 4.94 10.74 -11.16
N SER A 24 4.11 10.85 -12.20
CA SER A 24 3.28 9.73 -12.64
C SER A 24 4.11 8.53 -13.10
N ALA A 25 5.23 8.78 -13.79
CA ALA A 25 6.15 7.73 -14.22
C ALA A 25 6.83 7.05 -13.02
N ALA A 26 7.26 7.82 -12.02
CA ALA A 26 7.84 7.28 -10.79
C ALA A 26 6.82 6.44 -10.00
N ILE A 27 5.57 6.90 -9.87
CA ILE A 27 4.49 6.16 -9.22
C ILE A 27 4.22 4.84 -9.96
N ALA A 28 4.17 4.85 -11.30
CA ALA A 28 3.96 3.65 -12.10
C ALA A 28 5.08 2.60 -11.87
N LEU A 29 6.33 3.04 -11.75
CA LEU A 29 7.45 2.16 -11.43
C LEU A 29 7.33 1.56 -10.02
N LEU A 30 6.92 2.35 -9.03
CA LEU A 30 6.66 1.86 -7.67
C LEU A 30 5.54 0.82 -7.68
N GLN A 31 4.43 1.09 -8.36
CA GLN A 31 3.32 0.15 -8.48
C GLN A 31 3.76 -1.18 -9.11
N ALA A 32 4.57 -1.13 -10.16
CA ALA A 32 5.13 -2.33 -10.79
C ALA A 32 6.02 -3.12 -9.82
N LEU A 33 6.83 -2.45 -9.01
CA LEU A 33 7.67 -3.10 -8.00
C LEU A 33 6.83 -3.78 -6.91
N HIS A 34 5.78 -3.11 -6.42
CA HIS A 34 4.85 -3.70 -5.47
C HIS A 34 4.15 -4.93 -6.06
N GLN A 35 3.75 -4.86 -7.33
CA GLN A 35 3.11 -5.99 -8.03
C GLN A 35 4.02 -7.21 -8.10
N GLN A 36 5.29 -7.02 -8.49
CA GLN A 36 6.28 -8.10 -8.55
C GLN A 36 6.53 -8.73 -7.17
N ALA A 37 6.60 -7.91 -6.12
CA ALA A 37 6.76 -8.41 -4.75
C ALA A 37 5.55 -9.25 -4.31
N VAL A 38 4.34 -8.79 -4.60
CA VAL A 38 3.09 -9.52 -4.29
C VAL A 38 3.03 -10.86 -5.02
N GLU A 39 3.43 -10.91 -6.30
CA GLU A 39 3.49 -12.17 -7.08
C GLU A 39 4.46 -13.18 -6.48
N ALA A 40 5.65 -12.74 -6.06
CA ALA A 40 6.63 -13.59 -5.39
C ALA A 40 6.10 -14.11 -4.04
N LEU A 41 5.48 -13.23 -3.25
CA LEU A 41 4.88 -13.59 -1.96
C LEU A 41 3.67 -14.52 -2.13
N ALA A 42 2.89 -14.36 -3.20
CA ALA A 42 1.72 -15.21 -3.48
C ALA A 42 2.10 -16.69 -3.54
N LEU A 43 3.21 -17.02 -4.21
CA LEU A 43 3.70 -18.40 -4.28
C LEU A 43 4.06 -18.95 -2.90
N SER A 44 4.76 -18.17 -2.08
CA SER A 44 5.13 -18.56 -0.71
C SER A 44 3.90 -18.75 0.18
N VAL A 45 2.95 -17.82 0.14
CA VAL A 45 1.70 -17.89 0.91
C VAL A 45 0.89 -19.11 0.52
N GLN A 46 0.70 -19.35 -0.78
CA GLN A 46 -0.03 -20.52 -1.27
C GLN A 46 0.64 -21.83 -0.87
N GLU A 47 1.97 -21.91 -0.93
CA GLU A 47 2.72 -23.06 -0.45
C GLU A 47 2.49 -23.32 1.04
N MET A 48 2.62 -22.28 1.88
CA MET A 48 2.44 -22.39 3.34
C MET A 48 1.02 -22.80 3.72
N VAL A 49 0.01 -22.18 3.09
CA VAL A 49 -1.40 -22.49 3.36
C VAL A 49 -1.73 -23.91 2.90
N ARG A 50 -1.29 -24.32 1.70
CA ARG A 50 -1.56 -25.65 1.15
C ARG A 50 -0.86 -26.77 1.94
N SER A 51 0.37 -26.53 2.38
CA SER A 51 1.13 -27.49 3.19
C SER A 51 0.66 -27.53 4.65
N GLY A 52 -0.16 -26.56 5.08
CA GLY A 52 -0.55 -26.42 6.47
C GLY A 52 0.64 -26.08 7.38
N SER A 53 1.61 -25.29 6.87
CA SER A 53 2.83 -24.96 7.59
C SER A 53 2.51 -24.40 8.98
N ARG A 54 3.22 -24.89 10.00
CA ARG A 54 3.12 -24.42 11.39
C ARG A 54 4.37 -23.67 11.84
N ASP A 55 5.22 -23.33 10.88
CA ASP A 55 6.42 -22.52 11.11
C ASP A 55 6.00 -21.07 11.35
N VAL A 56 5.83 -20.74 12.62
CA VAL A 56 5.38 -19.42 13.07
C VAL A 56 6.31 -18.31 12.59
N GLN A 57 7.62 -18.50 12.67
CA GLN A 57 8.59 -17.47 12.25
C GLN A 57 8.46 -17.16 10.76
N ARG A 58 8.30 -18.21 9.93
CA ARG A 58 8.10 -18.03 8.49
C ARG A 58 6.77 -17.33 8.19
N ILE A 59 5.71 -17.64 8.94
CA ILE A 59 4.39 -17.00 8.78
C ILE A 59 4.47 -15.52 9.15
N GLU A 60 4.99 -15.19 10.33
CA GLU A 60 5.14 -13.81 10.81
C GLU A 60 6.00 -12.98 9.87
N HIS A 61 7.16 -13.50 9.46
CA HIS A 61 8.02 -12.83 8.50
C HIS A 61 7.34 -12.56 7.15
N THR A 62 6.45 -13.46 6.71
CA THR A 62 5.68 -13.27 5.48
C THR A 62 4.54 -12.26 5.70
N LEU A 63 3.90 -12.25 6.87
CA LEU A 63 2.89 -11.24 7.23
C LEU A 63 3.49 -9.84 7.29
N ASP A 64 4.69 -9.69 7.87
CA ASP A 64 5.42 -8.41 7.92
C ASP A 64 5.70 -7.86 6.51
N GLN A 65 6.14 -8.74 5.59
CA GLN A 65 6.35 -8.36 4.20
C GLN A 65 5.04 -7.97 3.51
N LEU A 66 3.98 -8.76 3.70
CA LEU A 66 2.67 -8.49 3.10
C LEU A 66 2.07 -7.16 3.58
N LEU A 67 2.27 -6.78 4.84
CA LEU A 67 1.84 -5.46 5.35
C LEU A 67 2.43 -4.32 4.51
N GLY A 68 3.71 -4.42 4.12
CA GLY A 68 4.39 -3.43 3.28
C GLY A 68 3.86 -3.35 1.83
N HIS A 69 3.14 -4.37 1.37
CA HIS A 69 2.56 -4.43 0.02
C HIS A 69 1.02 -4.44 0.01
N ALA A 70 0.38 -4.23 1.16
CA ALA A 70 -1.08 -4.25 1.27
C ALA A 70 -1.77 -2.99 0.71
N CYS A 71 -1.00 -2.07 0.11
CA CYS A 71 -1.51 -0.99 -0.74
C CYS A 71 -2.18 -1.51 -2.03
N LEU A 72 -1.83 -2.72 -2.46
CA LEU A 72 -2.46 -3.38 -3.60
C LEU A 72 -3.59 -4.32 -3.12
N PRO A 73 -4.73 -4.39 -3.84
CA PRO A 73 -5.81 -5.32 -3.51
C PRO A 73 -5.35 -6.78 -3.39
N GLU A 74 -4.43 -7.20 -4.26
CA GLU A 74 -3.85 -8.54 -4.28
C GLU A 74 -3.02 -8.81 -3.03
N GLY A 75 -2.19 -7.84 -2.61
CA GLY A 75 -1.41 -7.92 -1.38
C GLY A 75 -2.31 -8.01 -0.14
N GLN A 76 -3.38 -7.22 -0.10
CA GLN A 76 -4.39 -7.28 0.96
C GLN A 76 -5.10 -8.64 1.03
N ALA A 77 -5.42 -9.24 -0.13
CA ALA A 77 -6.06 -10.55 -0.19
C ALA A 77 -5.14 -11.66 0.35
N LEU A 78 -3.86 -11.64 -0.03
CA LEU A 78 -2.86 -12.58 0.48
C LEU A 78 -2.64 -12.44 1.99
N PHE A 79 -2.54 -11.20 2.48
CA PHE A 79 -2.44 -10.91 3.92
C PHE A 79 -3.61 -11.52 4.68
N LYS A 80 -4.85 -11.26 4.24
CA LYS A 80 -6.07 -11.82 4.85
C LYS A 80 -6.08 -13.35 4.80
N ALA A 81 -5.59 -13.97 3.73
CA ALA A 81 -5.51 -15.43 3.61
C ALA A 81 -4.53 -16.03 4.62
N LEU A 82 -3.33 -15.43 4.74
CA LEU A 82 -2.31 -15.89 5.68
C LEU A 82 -2.74 -15.67 7.14
N CYS A 83 -3.42 -14.54 7.45
CA CYS A 83 -4.01 -14.31 8.77
C CYS A 83 -5.03 -15.38 9.15
N ARG A 84 -5.90 -15.83 8.23
CA ARG A 84 -6.87 -16.92 8.53
C ARG A 84 -6.16 -18.24 8.84
N HIS A 85 -5.07 -18.53 8.13
CA HIS A 85 -4.24 -19.69 8.42
C HIS A 85 -3.58 -19.56 9.80
N TYR A 86 -2.97 -18.41 10.08
CA TYR A 86 -2.27 -18.14 11.34
C TYR A 86 -3.21 -18.12 12.55
N TRP A 87 -4.47 -17.72 12.37
CA TRP A 87 -5.51 -17.75 13.42
C TRP A 87 -5.69 -19.14 14.03
N THR A 88 -5.48 -20.21 13.25
CA THR A 88 -5.57 -21.58 13.75
C THR A 88 -4.41 -21.97 14.67
N LEU A 89 -3.32 -21.20 14.65
CA LEU A 89 -2.10 -21.43 15.42
C LEU A 89 -2.03 -20.46 16.62
N ASP A 90 -2.19 -19.16 16.36
CA ASP A 90 -2.16 -18.11 17.37
C ASP A 90 -3.15 -16.98 17.05
N GLN A 91 -4.26 -16.96 17.78
CA GLN A 91 -5.32 -15.97 17.62
C GLN A 91 -4.91 -14.59 18.13
N GLN A 92 -4.10 -14.54 19.20
CA GLN A 92 -3.68 -13.29 19.81
C GLN A 92 -2.68 -12.57 18.90
N ALA A 93 -1.69 -13.29 18.39
CA ALA A 93 -0.73 -12.74 17.43
C ALA A 93 -1.42 -12.31 16.13
N THR A 94 -2.36 -13.12 15.62
CA THR A 94 -3.13 -12.75 14.43
C THR A 94 -3.96 -11.47 14.65
N ALA A 95 -4.57 -11.29 15.82
CA ALA A 95 -5.29 -10.06 16.15
C ALA A 95 -4.36 -8.83 16.14
N SER A 96 -3.14 -8.96 16.66
CA SER A 96 -2.12 -7.91 16.60
C SER A 96 -1.77 -7.53 15.15
N TYR A 97 -1.63 -8.51 14.26
CA TYR A 97 -1.40 -8.26 12.83
C TYR A 97 -2.57 -7.53 12.16
N VAL A 98 -3.81 -7.90 12.48
CA VAL A 98 -5.00 -7.20 11.96
C VAL A 98 -5.06 -5.76 12.47
N LEU A 99 -4.68 -5.51 13.73
CA LEU A 99 -4.59 -4.15 14.27
C LEU A 99 -3.49 -3.34 13.57
N ALA A 100 -2.30 -3.93 13.37
CA ALA A 100 -1.21 -3.29 12.65
C ALA A 100 -1.61 -2.92 11.21
N TYR A 101 -2.34 -3.79 10.52
CA TYR A 101 -2.92 -3.49 9.21
C TYR A 101 -3.84 -2.26 9.27
N ARG A 102 -4.74 -2.20 10.25
CA ARG A 102 -5.69 -1.09 10.39
C ARG A 102 -5.00 0.23 10.70
N GLU A 103 -4.03 0.22 11.60
CA GLU A 103 -3.25 1.41 11.92
C GLU A 103 -2.50 1.97 10.71
N MET A 104 -1.98 1.08 9.85
CA MET A 104 -1.19 1.50 8.69
C MET A 104 -2.02 1.87 7.46
N TRP A 105 -3.20 1.28 7.26
CA TRP A 105 -3.98 1.41 6.02
C TRP A 105 -5.46 1.79 6.18
N ASP A 106 -6.06 1.56 7.34
CA ASP A 106 -7.51 1.72 7.59
C ASP A 106 -7.79 2.90 8.55
N ALA A 107 -6.76 3.66 8.91
CA ALA A 107 -6.84 4.76 9.86
C ALA A 107 -7.31 6.05 9.17
N ASP A 108 -8.53 6.03 8.64
CA ASP A 108 -9.19 7.22 8.07
C ASP A 108 -10.46 7.66 8.82
N ASP A 109 -10.76 7.06 9.98
CA ASP A 109 -11.99 7.38 10.75
C ASP A 109 -11.75 8.22 12.03
N LYS A 110 -10.58 8.84 12.20
CA LYS A 110 -10.26 9.65 13.41
C LYS A 110 -9.80 11.08 13.12
N ASN A 111 -10.30 11.70 12.05
CA ASN A 111 -10.11 13.14 11.84
C ASN A 111 -11.40 13.94 11.66
N ASP A 112 -12.53 13.38 12.03
CA ASP A 112 -13.77 14.15 12.19
C ASP A 112 -14.03 14.37 13.69
N THR A 113 -14.13 15.65 14.08
CA THR A 113 -14.61 16.17 15.37
C THR A 113 -13.56 16.45 16.46
N GLU A 114 -12.50 17.21 16.17
CA GLU A 114 -12.15 18.31 17.09
C GLU A 114 -12.87 19.57 16.58
N GLU A 115 -14.18 19.62 16.88
CA GLU A 115 -14.96 20.83 16.81
C GLU A 115 -14.35 21.89 17.72
N VAL A 116 -14.13 23.05 17.14
CA VAL A 116 -13.89 24.33 17.80
C VAL A 116 -14.97 24.57 18.87
N GLN A 117 -14.63 24.37 20.14
CA GLN A 117 -15.40 24.83 21.31
C GLN A 117 -14.38 25.20 22.40
N ALA A 118 -14.29 26.40 22.97
CA ALA A 118 -15.10 27.61 22.95
C ALA A 118 -14.21 28.84 23.23
#